data_AF-A0A7X7MPV5-F1
#
_entry.id   AF-A0A7X7MPV5-F1
#
_cell.length_a   1.000
_cell.length_b   1.000
_cell.length_c   1.000
_cell.angle_alpha   90.00
_cell.angle_beta   90.00
_cell.angle_gamma   90.00
#
_symmetry.space_group_name_H-M   'P 1'
#
loop_
_entity.id
_entity.type
_entity.pdbx_description
1 polymer ?
#
loop_
_entity_poly.entity_id
_entity_poly.type
_entity_poly.pdbx_seq_one_letter_code
_entity_poly.pdbx_strand_id
1 'polypeptide(L)'
;MEQAVTLKYFKTRFAWRDVADAARTTIRMAEGDKEPGSAWKRRILLSEHSPIRQMTFKWKWVCLPYWVSVHFVRHKIGIEHFVSTQRTDRTGVDRTDMPQSAPVDHECFANAQAVIFISRKRLCRQASPETTAAWTLVLNEVKRCEPELFSVCVPECVYRGFCPEFKSCGYAKTAAYQEALAAYHAT
;
A
#
# COMPACT_ATOMS: atom_id res chain seq x y z
N MET A 1 -13.62 14.07 22.32
CA MET A 1 -14.00 13.25 21.15
C MET A 1 -12.70 12.89 20.44
N GLU A 2 -12.33 11.62 20.43
CA GLU A 2 -11.13 11.16 19.74
C GLU A 2 -11.33 11.34 18.24
N GLN A 3 -10.41 12.06 17.58
CA GLN A 3 -10.57 12.44 16.18
C GLN A 3 -10.19 11.25 15.29
N ALA A 4 -11.12 10.79 14.46
CA ALA A 4 -10.91 9.60 13.63
C ALA A 4 -9.83 9.84 12.55
N VAL A 5 -9.03 8.82 12.28
CA VAL A 5 -8.06 8.83 11.18
C VAL A 5 -8.80 8.95 9.85
N THR A 6 -8.41 9.91 9.02
CA THR A 6 -8.97 10.10 7.67
C THR A 6 -7.87 10.35 6.64
N LEU A 7 -8.21 10.21 5.36
CA LEU A 7 -7.35 10.69 4.27
C LEU A 7 -7.75 12.11 3.90
N LYS A 8 -6.79 13.04 3.94
CA LYS A 8 -7.00 14.40 3.43
C LYS A 8 -7.12 14.43 1.90
N TYR A 9 -6.33 13.60 1.23
CA TYR A 9 -6.36 13.44 -0.21
C TYR A 9 -5.71 12.11 -0.63
N PHE A 10 -6.01 11.71 -1.85
CA PHE A 10 -5.34 10.65 -2.58
C PHE A 10 -5.15 11.10 -4.04
N LYS A 11 -3.95 10.93 -4.60
CA LYS A 11 -3.56 11.38 -5.93
C LYS A 11 -2.79 10.28 -6.65
N THR A 12 -2.99 10.18 -7.96
CA THR A 12 -2.24 9.27 -8.85
C THR A 12 -1.41 10.07 -9.84
N ARG A 13 -0.28 9.52 -10.26
CA ARG A 13 0.56 10.09 -11.32
C ARG A 13 1.22 8.96 -12.11
N PHE A 14 0.61 8.61 -13.24
CA PHE A 14 1.14 7.72 -14.27
C PHE A 14 0.16 7.63 -15.44
N ALA A 15 0.62 7.08 -16.57
CA ALA A 15 -0.23 6.51 -17.60
C ALA A 15 0.12 5.04 -17.79
N TRP A 16 -0.89 4.20 -17.99
CA TRP A 16 -0.67 2.77 -18.29
C TRP A 16 0.07 2.56 -19.61
N ARG A 17 -0.06 3.51 -20.54
CA ARG A 17 0.72 3.54 -21.78
C ARG A 17 2.23 3.60 -21.49
N ASP A 18 2.67 4.51 -20.62
CA ASP A 18 4.09 4.63 -20.22
C ASP A 18 4.62 3.33 -19.55
N VAL A 19 3.78 2.69 -18.73
CA VAL A 19 4.11 1.39 -18.10
C VAL A 19 4.28 0.31 -19.17
N ALA A 20 3.37 0.25 -20.14
CA ALA A 20 3.43 -0.73 -21.21
C ALA A 20 4.57 -0.45 -22.20
N ASP A 21 4.91 0.80 -22.46
CA ASP A 21 6.06 1.16 -23.32
C ASP A 21 7.39 0.85 -22.65
N ALA A 22 7.53 1.09 -21.33
CA ALA A 22 8.72 0.63 -20.63
C ALA A 22 8.85 -0.90 -20.63
N ALA A 23 7.74 -1.65 -20.59
CA ALA A 23 7.77 -3.09 -20.78
C ALA A 23 8.19 -3.49 -22.21
N ARG A 24 7.84 -2.69 -23.23
CA ARG A 24 8.25 -2.91 -24.63
C ARG A 24 9.72 -2.57 -24.86
N THR A 25 10.23 -1.54 -24.19
CA THR A 25 11.66 -1.17 -24.21
C THR A 25 12.54 -2.35 -23.76
N THR A 26 12.16 -3.10 -22.72
CA THR A 26 12.97 -4.23 -22.23
C THR A 26 13.07 -5.39 -23.22
N ILE A 27 12.18 -5.45 -24.21
CA ILE A 27 12.16 -6.43 -25.28
C ILE A 27 12.43 -5.82 -26.67
N ARG A 28 12.99 -4.60 -26.70
CA ARG A 28 13.40 -3.88 -27.93
C ARG A 28 12.27 -3.68 -28.94
N MET A 29 11.04 -3.52 -28.46
CA MET A 29 9.90 -3.14 -29.29
C MET A 29 9.72 -1.62 -29.24
N ALA A 30 9.35 -1.02 -30.38
CA ALA A 30 8.89 0.37 -30.44
C ALA A 30 7.66 0.59 -29.53
N GLU A 31 7.33 1.83 -29.22
CA GLU A 31 6.14 2.21 -28.46
C GLU A 31 4.85 1.70 -29.12
N GLY A 32 3.75 1.65 -28.38
CA GLY A 32 2.44 1.29 -28.91
C GLY A 32 1.41 2.39 -28.72
N ASP A 33 0.32 2.37 -29.48
CA ASP A 33 -0.67 3.46 -29.46
C ASP A 33 -1.92 3.15 -28.61
N LYS A 34 -2.11 1.88 -28.22
CA LYS A 34 -3.33 1.42 -27.54
C LYS A 34 -3.12 1.29 -26.04
N GLU A 35 -4.13 1.64 -25.26
CA GLU A 35 -4.16 1.36 -23.82
C GLU A 35 -4.10 -0.16 -23.58
N PRO A 36 -3.29 -0.67 -22.63
CA PRO A 36 -3.28 -2.10 -22.31
C PRO A 36 -4.62 -2.55 -21.71
N GLY A 37 -5.08 -3.76 -22.04
CA GLY A 37 -6.30 -4.32 -21.46
C GLY A 37 -6.15 -4.69 -19.98
N SER A 38 -7.27 -4.80 -19.25
CA SER A 38 -7.31 -5.13 -17.81
C SER A 38 -6.54 -6.42 -17.48
N ALA A 39 -6.71 -7.49 -18.29
CA ALA A 39 -5.97 -8.74 -18.12
C ALA A 39 -4.44 -8.60 -18.29
N TRP A 40 -3.98 -7.63 -19.09
CA TRP A 40 -2.55 -7.31 -19.20
C TRP A 40 -2.08 -6.53 -17.97
N LYS A 41 -2.83 -5.50 -17.55
CA LYS A 41 -2.55 -4.67 -16.37
C LYS A 41 -2.42 -5.53 -15.11
N ARG A 42 -3.39 -6.39 -14.86
CA ARG A 42 -3.37 -7.30 -13.71
C ARG A 42 -2.19 -8.27 -13.77
N ARG A 43 -1.87 -8.81 -14.95
CA ARG A 43 -0.77 -9.76 -15.12
C ARG A 43 0.60 -9.13 -14.88
N ILE A 44 0.88 -7.94 -15.41
CA ILE A 44 2.16 -7.27 -15.13
C ILE A 44 2.31 -6.92 -13.65
N LEU A 45 1.21 -6.59 -12.97
CA LEU A 45 1.17 -6.34 -11.52
C LEU A 45 1.44 -7.61 -10.71
N LEU A 46 0.81 -8.74 -11.07
CA LEU A 46 1.08 -10.05 -10.47
C LEU A 46 2.53 -10.50 -10.68
N SER A 47 3.08 -10.24 -11.87
CA SER A 47 4.47 -10.55 -12.20
C SER A 47 5.47 -9.59 -11.57
N GLU A 48 5.02 -8.50 -10.94
CA GLU A 48 5.84 -7.50 -10.27
C GLU A 48 7.00 -6.98 -11.14
N HIS A 49 6.77 -6.91 -12.46
CA HIS A 49 7.81 -6.47 -13.38
C HIS A 49 8.09 -4.98 -13.17
N SER A 50 9.36 -4.60 -13.27
CA SER A 50 9.83 -3.25 -12.94
C SER A 50 9.07 -2.07 -13.57
N PRO A 51 8.42 -2.16 -14.75
CA PRO A 51 7.64 -1.06 -15.31
C PRO A 51 6.54 -0.53 -14.38
N ILE A 52 5.95 -1.37 -13.53
CA ILE A 52 4.90 -0.94 -12.58
C ILE A 52 5.42 0.12 -11.59
N ARG A 53 6.75 0.26 -11.43
CA ARG A 53 7.36 1.26 -10.55
C ARG A 53 7.18 2.70 -11.06
N GLN A 54 6.73 2.89 -12.31
CA GLN A 54 6.32 4.21 -12.81
C GLN A 54 4.98 4.68 -12.23
N MET A 55 4.12 3.74 -11.82
CA MET A 55 2.84 4.06 -11.21
C MET A 55 3.05 4.67 -9.83
N THR A 56 2.83 5.98 -9.69
CA THR A 56 3.04 6.69 -8.43
C THR A 56 1.72 7.12 -7.80
N PHE A 57 1.60 6.88 -6.49
CA PHE A 57 0.44 7.20 -5.66
C PHE A 57 0.87 8.09 -4.52
N LYS A 58 0.07 9.09 -4.17
CA LYS A 58 0.36 10.05 -3.11
C LYS A 58 -0.86 10.26 -2.23
N TRP A 59 -0.70 10.16 -0.92
CA TRP A 59 -1.79 10.32 0.03
C TRP A 59 -1.32 10.98 1.32
N LYS A 60 -2.28 11.47 2.11
CA LYS A 60 -2.01 12.03 3.43
C LYS A 60 -3.04 11.57 4.44
N TRP A 61 -2.61 10.84 5.46
CA TRP A 61 -3.39 10.59 6.66
C TRP A 61 -3.38 11.83 7.56
N VAL A 62 -4.52 12.10 8.19
CA VAL A 62 -4.72 13.13 9.20
C VAL A 62 -5.22 12.45 10.47
N CYS A 63 -4.77 12.95 11.63
CA CYS A 63 -5.07 12.38 12.95
C CYS A 63 -4.57 10.94 13.14
N LEU A 64 -3.50 10.53 12.46
CA LEU A 64 -2.93 9.19 12.59
C LEU A 64 -2.21 9.06 13.95
N PRO A 65 -2.47 8.03 14.78
CA PRO A 65 -1.68 7.84 16.00
C PRO A 65 -0.19 7.71 15.68
N TYR A 66 0.68 8.35 16.46
CA TYR A 66 2.12 8.36 16.20
C TYR A 66 2.72 6.94 16.12
N TRP A 67 2.30 6.01 16.97
CA TRP A 67 2.77 4.62 16.89
C TRP A 67 2.35 3.90 15.59
N VAL A 68 1.17 4.24 15.02
CA VAL A 68 0.74 3.72 13.70
C VAL A 68 1.63 4.31 12.60
N SER A 69 1.95 5.61 12.67
CA SER A 69 2.91 6.26 11.77
C SER A 69 4.26 5.54 11.79
N VAL A 70 4.74 5.17 12.99
CA VAL A 70 5.99 4.42 13.18
C VAL A 70 5.94 3.03 12.50
N HIS A 71 4.78 2.37 12.42
CA HIS A 71 4.65 1.13 11.66
C HIS A 71 4.82 1.33 10.14
N PHE A 72 4.39 2.48 9.61
CA PHE A 72 4.48 2.77 8.19
C PHE A 72 5.88 3.22 7.77
N VAL A 73 6.59 4.04 8.55
CA VAL A 73 7.95 4.52 8.21
C VAL A 73 9.02 3.42 8.13
N ARG A 74 8.69 2.18 8.53
CA ARG A 74 9.56 1.01 8.34
C ARG A 74 9.58 0.48 6.91
N HIS A 75 8.62 0.89 6.08
CA HIS A 75 8.65 0.63 4.65
C HIS A 75 9.56 1.67 4.00
N LYS A 76 10.59 1.24 3.27
CA LYS A 76 11.62 2.17 2.76
C LYS A 76 11.78 2.16 1.25
N ILE A 77 11.56 1.01 0.61
CA ILE A 77 11.85 0.86 -0.82
C ILE A 77 10.63 1.29 -1.64
N GLY A 78 10.81 2.29 -2.50
CA GLY A 78 9.77 2.78 -3.40
C GLY A 78 8.68 3.62 -2.72
N ILE A 79 8.92 4.09 -1.50
CA ILE A 79 8.03 4.98 -0.73
C ILE A 79 8.87 6.05 -0.03
N GLU A 80 8.31 7.25 0.12
CA GLU A 80 8.88 8.31 0.95
C GLU A 80 7.82 8.85 1.92
N HIS A 81 8.26 9.27 3.11
CA HIS A 81 7.39 9.61 4.23
C HIS A 81 7.65 11.04 4.72
N PHE A 82 6.58 11.80 4.95
CA PHE A 82 6.61 13.15 5.51
C PHE A 82 5.66 13.19 6.71
N VAL A 83 6.22 13.23 7.91
CA VAL A 83 5.47 13.17 9.17
C VAL A 83 5.54 14.52 9.87
N SER A 84 4.40 14.99 10.39
CA SER A 84 4.36 16.22 11.20
C SER A 84 5.27 16.10 12.42
N THR A 85 5.97 17.17 12.73
CA THR A 85 6.92 17.19 13.84
C THR A 85 6.21 17.24 15.19
N GLN A 86 6.77 16.54 16.19
CA GLN A 86 6.45 16.71 17.60
C GLN A 86 7.53 17.54 18.33
N ARG A 87 8.29 18.36 17.61
CA ARG A 87 9.36 19.17 18.22
C ARG A 87 8.77 20.28 19.11
N THR A 88 9.22 20.36 20.36
CA THR A 88 8.82 21.39 21.33
C THR A 88 9.02 22.80 20.78
N ASP A 89 10.15 23.08 20.11
CA ASP A 89 10.45 24.39 19.53
C ASP A 89 9.51 24.82 18.39
N ARG A 90 8.75 23.88 17.81
CA ARG A 90 7.81 24.14 16.71
C ARG A 90 6.35 24.09 17.14
N THR A 91 6.05 23.27 18.14
CA THR A 91 4.67 23.02 18.60
C THR A 91 4.32 23.80 19.86
N GLY A 92 5.32 24.26 20.63
CA GLY A 92 5.13 24.88 21.94
C GLY A 92 4.74 23.89 23.05
N VAL A 93 4.63 22.59 22.76
CA VAL A 93 4.24 21.54 23.70
C VAL A 93 5.45 20.65 23.98
N ASP A 94 5.71 20.34 25.26
CA ASP A 94 6.82 19.45 25.62
C ASP A 94 6.59 18.05 25.05
N ARG A 95 7.50 17.62 24.16
CA ARG A 95 7.45 16.32 23.51
C ARG A 95 7.79 15.16 24.42
N THR A 96 8.48 15.42 25.53
CA THR A 96 8.99 14.38 26.44
C THR A 96 7.84 13.57 27.04
N ASP A 97 6.72 14.25 27.31
CA ASP A 97 5.53 13.68 27.92
C ASP A 97 4.42 13.37 26.89
N MET A 98 4.67 13.58 25.59
CA MET A 98 3.66 13.29 24.56
C MET A 98 3.40 11.78 24.45
N PRO A 99 2.14 11.33 24.56
CA PRO A 99 1.82 9.91 24.42
C PRO A 99 1.99 9.46 22.97
N GLN A 100 2.29 8.18 22.77
CA GLN A 100 2.35 7.61 21.42
C GLN A 100 1.01 7.65 20.66
N SER A 101 -0.11 7.79 21.38
CA SER A 101 -1.43 7.98 20.78
C SER A 101 -1.66 9.39 20.25
N ALA A 102 -0.73 10.33 20.49
CA ALA A 102 -0.85 11.69 19.98
C ALA A 102 -0.99 11.68 18.44
N PRO A 103 -1.95 12.43 17.89
CA PRO A 103 -2.22 12.44 16.45
C PRO A 103 -1.09 13.13 15.70
N VAL A 104 -0.73 12.57 14.54
CA VAL A 104 0.18 13.16 13.56
C VAL A 104 -0.44 13.15 12.17
N ASP A 105 -0.02 14.14 11.37
CA ASP A 105 -0.23 14.12 9.94
C ASP A 105 0.89 13.30 9.28
N HIS A 106 0.52 12.37 8.41
CA HIS A 106 1.49 11.51 7.72
C HIS A 106 1.18 11.47 6.23
N GLU A 107 2.00 12.18 5.47
CA GLU A 107 1.96 12.20 4.01
C GLU A 107 2.97 11.21 3.45
N CYS A 108 2.59 10.51 2.38
CA CYS A 108 3.44 9.56 1.69
C CYS A 108 3.27 9.71 0.18
N PHE A 109 4.32 9.38 -0.58
CA PHE A 109 4.14 8.90 -1.95
C PHE A 109 4.86 7.58 -2.14
N ALA A 110 4.29 6.69 -2.95
CA ALA A 110 4.83 5.35 -3.20
C ALA A 110 4.55 4.89 -4.62
N ASN A 111 5.39 4.00 -5.14
CA ASN A 111 5.12 3.31 -6.40
C ASN A 111 4.24 2.05 -6.19
N ALA A 112 3.66 1.50 -7.26
CA ALA A 112 2.80 0.31 -7.17
C ALA A 112 3.47 -0.89 -6.48
N GLN A 113 4.76 -1.11 -6.73
CA GLN A 113 5.53 -2.19 -6.09
C GLN A 113 5.53 -2.03 -4.55
N ALA A 114 5.74 -0.81 -4.06
CA ALA A 114 5.71 -0.52 -2.64
C ALA A 114 4.30 -0.69 -2.06
N VAL A 115 3.24 -0.26 -2.76
CA VAL A 115 1.84 -0.47 -2.34
C VAL A 115 1.54 -1.96 -2.17
N ILE A 116 1.99 -2.81 -3.10
CA ILE A 116 1.83 -4.27 -3.01
C ILE A 116 2.57 -4.81 -1.77
N PHE A 117 3.82 -4.43 -1.56
CA PHE A 117 4.60 -4.92 -0.41
C PHE A 117 4.06 -4.45 0.94
N ILE A 118 3.61 -3.19 1.04
CA ILE A 118 2.96 -2.68 2.24
C ILE A 118 1.71 -3.50 2.53
N SER A 119 0.89 -3.78 1.52
CA SER A 119 -0.32 -4.61 1.66
C SER A 119 -0.04 -5.98 2.23
N ARG A 120 1.04 -6.65 1.79
CA ARG A 120 1.39 -7.97 2.32
C ARG A 120 1.59 -7.99 3.83
N LYS A 121 2.18 -6.92 4.38
CA LYS A 121 2.46 -6.80 5.81
C LYS A 121 1.31 -6.19 6.59
N ARG A 122 0.61 -5.20 6.02
CA ARG A 122 -0.42 -4.42 6.72
C ARG A 122 -1.82 -5.02 6.63
N LEU A 123 -2.03 -5.99 5.74
CA LEU A 123 -3.23 -6.85 5.70
C LEU A 123 -3.05 -8.18 6.47
N CYS A 124 -1.86 -8.46 7.00
CA CYS A 124 -1.66 -9.61 7.88
C CYS A 124 -2.42 -9.39 9.19
N ARG A 125 -3.12 -10.41 9.71
CA ARG A 125 -3.81 -10.34 11.01
C ARG A 125 -2.87 -10.23 12.23
N GLN A 126 -1.55 -10.25 12.03
CA GLN A 126 -0.57 -9.90 13.07
C GLN A 126 -0.26 -8.40 13.12
N ALA A 127 -0.62 -7.64 12.08
CA ALA A 127 -0.57 -6.19 12.17
C ALA A 127 -1.63 -5.70 13.16
N SER A 128 -1.34 -4.61 13.87
CA SER A 128 -2.32 -3.99 14.76
C SER A 128 -3.58 -3.58 13.97
N PRO A 129 -4.80 -3.78 14.50
CA PRO A 129 -6.05 -3.42 13.84
C PRO A 129 -6.09 -1.98 13.30
N GLU A 130 -5.54 -1.02 14.03
CA GLU A 130 -5.51 0.41 13.70
C GLU A 130 -4.61 0.69 12.49
N THR A 131 -3.49 -0.02 12.40
CA THR A 131 -2.60 0.06 11.22
C THR A 131 -3.26 -0.56 10.00
N THR A 132 -3.95 -1.69 10.16
CA THR A 132 -4.72 -2.29 9.07
C THR A 132 -5.84 -1.35 8.63
N ALA A 133 -6.59 -0.76 9.56
CA ALA A 133 -7.65 0.21 9.25
C ALA A 133 -7.11 1.43 8.49
N ALA A 134 -5.99 2.02 8.93
CA ALA A 134 -5.34 3.13 8.23
C ALA A 134 -4.89 2.75 6.82
N TRP A 135 -4.38 1.52 6.62
CA TRP A 135 -4.02 1.01 5.30
C TRP A 135 -5.25 0.75 4.41
N THR A 136 -6.33 0.24 4.98
CA THR A 136 -7.60 0.02 4.27
C THR A 136 -8.17 1.32 3.71
N LEU A 137 -8.01 2.46 4.40
CA LEU A 137 -8.40 3.77 3.83
C LEU A 137 -7.68 4.06 2.50
N VAL A 138 -6.38 3.76 2.43
CA VAL A 138 -5.58 3.93 1.20
C VAL A 138 -6.05 2.95 0.12
N LEU A 139 -6.24 1.68 0.48
CA LEU A 139 -6.67 0.66 -0.47
C LEU A 139 -8.08 0.89 -1.03
N ASN A 140 -8.98 1.52 -0.27
CA ASN A 140 -10.30 1.91 -0.77
C ASN A 140 -10.20 2.95 -1.91
N GLU A 141 -9.28 3.91 -1.80
CA GLU A 141 -9.00 4.84 -2.90
C GLU A 141 -8.30 4.15 -4.06
N VAL A 142 -7.34 3.25 -3.81
CA VAL A 142 -6.72 2.42 -4.85
C VAL A 142 -7.77 1.62 -5.60
N LYS A 143 -8.73 0.99 -4.91
CA LYS A 143 -9.83 0.24 -5.55
C LYS A 143 -10.65 1.10 -6.49
N ARG A 144 -10.89 2.36 -6.13
CA ARG A 144 -11.69 3.30 -6.89
C ARG A 144 -11.00 3.74 -8.18
N CYS A 145 -9.69 3.98 -8.15
CA CYS A 145 -8.96 4.47 -9.32
C CYS A 145 -8.25 3.36 -10.12
N GLU A 146 -7.75 2.32 -9.46
CA GLU A 146 -6.92 1.26 -10.04
C GLU A 146 -7.33 -0.13 -9.50
N PRO A 147 -8.47 -0.67 -9.96
CA PRO A 147 -9.00 -1.94 -9.48
C PRO A 147 -8.04 -3.11 -9.72
N GLU A 148 -7.24 -3.10 -10.79
CA GLU A 148 -6.24 -4.13 -11.05
C GLU A 148 -5.14 -4.14 -9.99
N LEU A 149 -4.64 -2.96 -9.58
CA LEU A 149 -3.66 -2.85 -8.49
C LEU A 149 -4.26 -3.30 -7.16
N PHE A 150 -5.50 -2.89 -6.86
CA PHE A 150 -6.19 -3.34 -5.66
C PHE A 150 -6.32 -4.87 -5.62
N SER A 151 -6.63 -5.51 -6.75
CA SER A 151 -6.82 -6.97 -6.84
C SER A 151 -5.58 -7.78 -6.48
N VAL A 152 -4.38 -7.18 -6.55
CA VAL A 152 -3.11 -7.84 -6.18
C VAL A 152 -2.59 -7.43 -4.80
N CYS A 153 -3.27 -6.49 -4.13
CA CYS A 153 -2.93 -6.05 -2.77
C CYS A 153 -3.50 -7.02 -1.74
N VAL A 154 -2.77 -8.09 -1.47
CA VAL A 154 -3.19 -9.20 -0.58
C VAL A 154 -2.20 -9.40 0.58
N PRO A 155 -2.61 -10.05 1.69
CA PRO A 155 -1.66 -10.41 2.74
C PRO A 155 -0.60 -11.41 2.26
N GLU A 156 0.57 -11.42 2.89
CA GLU A 156 1.73 -12.24 2.49
C GLU A 156 1.39 -13.73 2.27
N CYS A 157 0.50 -14.28 3.10
CA CYS A 157 0.13 -15.69 3.00
C CYS A 157 -0.71 -16.04 1.76
N VAL A 158 -1.49 -15.08 1.24
CA VAL A 158 -2.23 -15.25 -0.02
C VAL A 158 -1.24 -15.12 -1.17
N TYR A 159 -0.38 -14.10 -1.12
CA TYR A 159 0.68 -13.91 -2.13
C TYR A 159 1.59 -15.16 -2.27
N ARG A 160 1.99 -15.79 -1.16
CA ARG A 160 2.86 -16.98 -1.17
C ARG A 160 2.14 -18.32 -1.35
N GLY A 161 0.82 -18.36 -1.20
CA GLY A 161 0.07 -19.61 -1.10
C GLY A 161 0.29 -20.42 0.20
N PHE A 162 0.96 -19.85 1.21
CA PHE A 162 1.06 -20.39 2.57
C PHE A 162 1.50 -19.32 3.58
N CYS A 163 1.33 -19.54 4.89
CA CYS A 163 1.79 -18.60 5.92
C CYS A 163 3.28 -18.81 6.27
N PRO A 164 4.17 -17.83 6.04
CA PRO A 164 5.60 -17.98 6.31
C PRO A 164 6.03 -17.56 7.74
N GLU A 165 5.10 -17.07 8.56
CA GLU A 165 5.40 -16.51 9.88
C GLU A 165 5.70 -17.61 10.91
N PHE A 166 6.73 -17.43 11.74
CA PHE A 166 7.09 -18.36 12.82
C PHE A 166 5.89 -18.67 13.74
N LYS A 167 5.12 -17.63 14.07
CA LYS A 167 3.85 -17.74 14.80
C LYS A 167 2.72 -17.28 13.89
N SER A 168 2.00 -18.24 13.31
CA SER A 168 0.87 -17.93 12.43
C SER A 168 -0.29 -17.25 13.19
N CYS A 169 -0.94 -16.27 12.57
CA CYS A 169 -2.20 -15.70 13.04
C CYS A 169 -3.42 -16.61 12.77
N GLY A 170 -3.22 -17.81 12.23
CA GLY A 170 -4.27 -18.78 11.94
C GLY A 170 -5.08 -18.51 10.67
N TYR A 171 -4.94 -17.33 10.03
CA TYR A 171 -5.72 -16.99 8.83
C TYR A 171 -5.59 -18.02 7.70
N ALA A 172 -4.38 -18.51 7.44
CA ALA A 172 -4.12 -19.49 6.39
C ALA A 172 -4.83 -20.85 6.58
N LYS A 173 -5.45 -21.09 7.75
CA LYS A 173 -6.23 -22.29 8.06
C LYS A 173 -7.74 -22.08 7.91
N THR A 174 -8.17 -20.89 7.45
CA THR A 174 -9.60 -20.52 7.38
C THR A 174 -10.17 -20.69 5.98
N ALA A 175 -11.49 -20.86 5.86
CA ALA A 175 -12.18 -20.89 4.57
C ALA A 175 -12.01 -19.57 3.79
N ALA A 176 -12.08 -18.42 4.48
CA ALA A 176 -11.85 -17.11 3.88
C ALA A 176 -10.47 -16.98 3.22
N TYR A 177 -9.45 -17.67 3.75
CA TYR A 177 -8.14 -17.73 3.10
C TYR A 177 -8.17 -18.49 1.77
N GLN A 178 -8.88 -19.63 1.71
CA GLN A 178 -9.01 -20.41 0.49
C GLN A 178 -9.75 -19.62 -0.60
N GLU A 179 -10.80 -18.90 -0.23
CA GLU A 179 -11.53 -17.99 -1.13
C GLU A 179 -10.62 -16.87 -1.65
N ALA A 180 -9.87 -16.21 -0.75
CA ALA A 180 -8.94 -15.16 -1.12
C ALA A 180 -7.81 -15.66 -2.03
N LEU A 181 -7.29 -16.87 -1.78
CA LEU A 181 -6.25 -17.50 -2.59
C LEU A 181 -6.79 -17.85 -3.99
N ALA A 182 -7.98 -18.44 -4.06
CA ALA A 182 -8.64 -18.74 -5.33
C ALA A 182 -8.90 -17.47 -6.15
N ALA A 183 -9.41 -16.41 -5.51
CA ALA A 183 -9.63 -15.11 -6.16
C ALA A 183 -8.31 -14.46 -6.62
N TYR A 184 -7.23 -14.61 -5.86
CA TYR A 184 -5.91 -14.11 -6.26
C TYR A 184 -5.34 -14.84 -7.48
N HIS A 185 -5.59 -16.15 -7.60
CA HIS A 185 -5.15 -16.96 -8.75
C HIS A 185 -6.10 -16.93 -9.96
N ALA A 186 -7.32 -16.42 -9.81
CA ALA A 186 -8.25 -16.28 -10.92
C ALA A 186 -7.63 -15.41 -12.04
N THR A 187 -7.79 -15.85 -13.29
CA THR A 187 -7.28 -15.18 -14.50
C THR A 187 -8.14 -14.02 -14.92
#